data_AF-A0A3D1V390-F1
#
_entry.id   AF-A0A3D1V390-F1
#
_cell.length_a   1.000
_cell.length_b   1.000
_cell.length_c   1.000
_cell.angle_alpha   90.00
_cell.angle_beta   90.00
_cell.angle_gamma   90.00
#
_symmetry.space_group_name_H-M   'P 1'
#
loop_
_entity.id
_entity.type
_entity.pdbx_description
1 polymer ?
#
loop_
_entity_poly.entity_id
_entity_poly.type
_entity_poly.pdbx_seq_one_letter_code
_entity_poly.pdbx_strand_id
1 'polypeptide(L)' 'MQGATGDTVEVAFADQGYTGQDTAAAALGWGIRLAVVKLPEVRQGFVLLPRRWVVERSFARLSRFRRLA' A
#
# COMPACT_ATOMS: atom_id res chain seq x y z
N MET A 1 2.33 -11.79 -13.08
CA MET A 1 0.92 -11.60 -13.50
C MET A 1 0.03 -12.03 -12.34
N GLN A 2 -0.94 -11.21 -11.92
CA GLN A 2 -1.86 -11.63 -10.87
C GLN A 2 -3.08 -12.34 -11.46
N GLY A 3 -3.57 -13.37 -10.76
CA GLY A 3 -4.56 -14.29 -11.30
C GLY A 3 -5.98 -13.74 -11.42
N ALA A 4 -6.30 -12.60 -10.80
CA ALA A 4 -7.67 -12.08 -10.77
C ALA A 4 -8.03 -11.28 -12.02
N THR A 5 -7.11 -10.45 -12.54
CA THR A 5 -7.35 -9.68 -13.78
C THR A 5 -6.40 -10.05 -14.91
N GLY A 6 -5.34 -10.82 -14.62
CA GLY A 6 -4.32 -11.13 -15.62
C GLY A 6 -3.37 -9.98 -15.94
N ASP A 7 -3.47 -8.87 -15.21
CA ASP A 7 -2.58 -7.73 -15.36
C ASP A 7 -1.35 -7.85 -14.45
N THR A 8 -0.41 -6.94 -14.65
CA THR A 8 0.76 -6.74 -13.77
C THR A 8 0.61 -5.44 -12.98
N VAL A 9 1.18 -5.42 -11.79
CA VAL A 9 1.22 -4.21 -10.97
C VAL A 9 2.48 -3.44 -11.33
N GLU A 10 2.35 -2.20 -11.78
CA GLU A 10 3.52 -1.38 -12.12
C GLU A 10 4.11 -0.69 -10.89
N VAL A 11 3.27 -0.30 -9.93
CA VAL A 11 3.68 0.49 -8.76
C VAL A 11 2.97 0.00 -7.50
N ALA A 12 3.75 -0.27 -6.45
CA ALA A 12 3.24 -0.57 -5.11
C ALA A 12 3.62 0.55 -4.14
N PHE A 13 2.63 1.09 -3.42
CA PHE A 13 2.87 2.03 -2.32
C PHE A 13 2.90 1.25 -1.01
N ALA A 14 4.00 1.34 -0.27
CA ALA A 14 4.15 0.67 1.02
C ALA A 14 4.51 1.68 2.11
N ASP A 15 4.24 1.37 3.37
CA ASP A 15 4.71 2.21 4.47
C ASP A 15 6.15 1.89 4.87
N GLN A 16 6.69 2.68 5.81
CA GLN A 16 8.08 2.60 6.26
C GLN A 16 8.50 1.26 6.88
N GLY A 17 7.57 0.35 7.22
CA GLY A 17 7.91 -1.01 7.64
C GLY A 17 8.48 -1.88 6.51
N TYR A 18 8.30 -1.47 5.25
CA TYR A 18 8.67 -2.25 4.07
C TYR A 18 9.97 -1.76 3.39
N THR A 19 10.91 -1.22 4.18
CA THR A 19 12.21 -0.73 3.67
C THR A 19 13.29 -1.82 3.57
N GLY A 20 12.95 -3.09 3.80
CA GLY A 20 13.90 -4.20 3.75
C GLY A 20 14.39 -4.53 2.34
N GLN A 21 15.65 -4.98 2.22
CA GLN A 21 16.25 -5.38 0.95
C GLN A 21 15.48 -6.51 0.27
N ASP A 22 15.02 -7.50 1.04
CA ASP A 22 14.23 -8.62 0.51
C ASP A 22 12.92 -8.15 -0.13
N THR A 23 12.26 -7.17 0.48
CA THR A 23 11.03 -6.57 -0.06
C THR A 23 11.31 -5.84 -1.37
N ALA A 24 12.40 -5.06 -1.42
CA ALA A 24 12.80 -4.36 -2.63
C ALA A 24 13.19 -5.33 -3.75
N ALA A 25 13.95 -6.39 -3.43
CA ALA A 25 14.36 -7.41 -4.37
C ALA A 25 13.16 -8.21 -4.90
N ALA A 26 12.22 -8.57 -4.04
CA ALA A 26 10.98 -9.22 -4.44
C ALA A 26 10.18 -8.32 -5.40
N ALA A 27 9.95 -7.05 -5.05
CA ALA A 27 9.24 -6.12 -5.92
C ALA A 27 9.92 -5.99 -7.29
N LEU A 28 11.25 -5.86 -7.31
CA LEU A 28 12.03 -5.81 -8.54
C LEU A 28 11.90 -7.11 -9.37
N GLY A 29 11.95 -8.27 -8.72
CA GLY A 29 11.78 -9.57 -9.38
C GLY A 29 10.41 -9.73 -10.07
N TRP A 30 9.41 -8.98 -9.62
CA TRP A 30 8.08 -8.91 -10.23
C TRP A 30 7.90 -7.72 -11.18
N GLY A 31 8.94 -6.91 -11.43
CA GLY A 31 8.85 -5.70 -12.26
C GLY A 31 8.07 -4.55 -11.61
N ILE A 32 7.88 -4.59 -10.29
CA ILE A 32 7.06 -3.63 -9.55
C ILE A 32 7.96 -2.53 -8.98
N ARG A 33 7.62 -1.27 -9.25
CA ARG A 33 8.25 -0.14 -8.58
C ARG A 33 7.69 0.01 -7.16
N LEU A 34 8.52 -0.29 -6.16
CA LEU A 34 8.18 -0.08 -4.75
C LEU A 34 8.39 1.39 -4.35
N ALA A 35 7.32 2.07 -3.97
CA ALA A 35 7.32 3.44 -3.47
C ALA A 35 7.00 3.47 -1.97
N VAL A 36 8.03 3.61 -1.14
CA VAL A 36 7.86 3.68 0.32
C VAL A 36 7.42 5.09 0.73
N VAL A 37 6.22 5.21 1.28
CA VAL A 37 5.66 6.46 1.80
C VAL A 37 6.08 6.62 3.25
N LYS A 38 7.06 7.49 3.47
CA LYS A 38 7.59 7.78 4.80
C LYS A 38 6.73 8.80 5.55
N LEU A 39 6.73 8.62 6.85
CA LEU A 39 6.18 9.56 7.80
C LEU A 39 7.16 10.74 7.97
N PRO A 40 6.74 12.03 8.03
CA PRO A 40 7.65 13.08 8.46
C PRO A 40 8.19 12.81 9.87
N GLU A 41 9.44 13.16 10.14
CA GLU A 41 10.10 12.92 11.43
C GLU A 41 9.48 13.77 12.55
N VAL A 42 9.14 15.03 12.25
CA VAL A 42 8.46 15.91 13.19
C VAL A 42 6.95 15.78 13.01
N ARG A 43 6.26 15.36 14.08
CA ARG A 43 4.81 15.17 14.10
C ARG A 43 4.23 15.69 15.39
N GLN A 44 3.27 16.60 15.28
CA GLN A 44 2.32 16.86 16.35
C GLN A 44 0.94 16.43 15.86
N GLY A 45 0.37 15.40 16.50
CA GLY A 45 -0.93 14.87 16.14
C GLY A 45 -0.97 14.04 14.85
N PHE A 46 -2.15 13.99 14.22
CA PHE A 46 -2.41 13.18 13.04
C PHE A 46 -1.88 13.84 11.76
N VAL A 47 -1.03 13.14 11.02
CA VAL A 47 -0.51 13.60 9.72
C VAL A 47 -1.14 12.78 8.60
N LEU A 48 -1.85 13.45 7.70
CA LEU A 48 -2.37 12.84 6.49
C LEU A 48 -1.20 12.54 5.54
N LEU A 49 -0.98 11.26 5.24
CA LEU A 49 -0.03 10.85 4.21
C LEU A 49 -0.78 10.64 2.89
N PRO A 50 -0.33 11.26 1.78
CA PRO A 50 -0.92 11.02 0.48
C PRO A 50 -0.77 9.52 0.14
N ARG A 51 -1.88 8.89 -0.27
CA ARG A 51 -1.98 7.49 -0.75
C ARG A 51 -1.94 6.39 0.33
N ARG A 52 -1.94 6.74 1.63
CA ARG A 52 -2.22 5.76 2.69
C ARG A 52 -3.73 5.51 2.81
N TRP A 53 -4.12 4.26 3.08
CA TRP A 53 -5.48 3.82 3.40
C TRP A 53 -6.50 3.68 2.26
N VAL A 54 -6.10 3.62 0.98
CA VAL A 54 -7.09 3.52 -0.11
C VAL A 54 -7.89 2.22 -0.02
N VAL A 55 -7.21 1.11 0.30
CA VAL A 55 -7.83 -0.22 0.45
C VAL A 55 -8.67 -0.27 1.71
N GLU A 56 -8.13 0.11 2.88
CA GLU A 56 -8.91 0.08 4.13
C GLU A 56 -10.07 1.09 4.14
N ARG A 57 -9.96 2.25 3.47
CA ARG A 57 -11.08 3.19 3.33
C ARG A 57 -12.20 2.61 2.47
N SER A 58 -11.82 1.90 1.40
CA SER A 58 -12.79 1.21 0.55
C SER A 58 -13.48 0.09 1.33
N PHE A 59 -12.73 -0.73 2.07
CA PHE A 59 -13.30 -1.72 2.97
C PHE A 59 -14.15 -1.07 4.07
N ALA A 60 -13.68 -0.04 4.78
CA ALA A 60 -14.47 0.64 5.81
C ALA A 60 -15.80 1.19 5.27
N ARG A 61 -15.82 1.70 4.03
CA ARG A 61 -17.06 2.08 3.34
C ARG A 61 -17.91 0.87 3.04
N LEU A 62 -17.33 -0.19 2.45
CA LEU A 62 -18.04 -1.44 2.16
C LEU A 62 -18.60 -2.07 3.43
N SER A 63 -17.82 -2.24 4.49
CA SER A 63 -18.19 -2.74 5.82
C SER A 63 -19.34 -1.96 6.47
N ARG A 64 -19.39 -0.63 6.28
CA ARG A 64 -20.49 0.22 6.77
C ARG A 64 -21.79 0.04 5.99
N PHE A 65 -21.75 -0.43 4.74
CA PHE A 65 -22.93 -0.61 3.87
C PHE A 65 -23.25 -2.08 3.52
N ARG A 66 -22.34 -3.00 3.81
CA ARG A 66 -22.43 -4.45 3.70
C ARG A 66 -21.54 -5.02 4.79
N ARG A 67 -22.08 -5.82 5.73
CA ARG A 67 -21.21 -6.60 6.61
C ARG A 67 -20.39 -7.53 5.73
N LEU A 68 -19.13 -7.18 5.54
CA LEU A 68 -18.09 -8.09 5.09
C LEU A 68 -17.52 -8.70 6.36
N ALA A 69 -18.18 -9.75 6.84
CA ALA A 69 -17.78 -10.61 7.95
C ALA A 69 -18.00 -12.05 7.51
#